data_AF-A0A7K0GZI2-F1
#
_entry.id   AF-A0A7K0GZI2-F1
#
_cell.length_a   1.000
_cell.length_b   1.000
_cell.length_c   1.000
_cell.angle_alpha   90.00
_cell.angle_beta   90.00
_cell.angle_gamma   90.00
#
_symmetry.space_group_name_H-M   'P 1'
#
loop_
_entity.id
_entity.type
_entity.pdbx_description
1 polymer ?
#
loop_
_entity_poly.entity_id
_entity_poly.type
_entity_poly.pdbx_seq_one_letter_code
_entity_poly.pdbx_strand_id
1 'polypeptide(L)' 'VNGVVSNISLVPTDEYYTADIDFPEGLRTNYGIDLPVSPETQASAEIVTEELRLIERFFLPIKRIVKEGF' A
#
# COMPACT_ATOMS: atom_id res chain seq x y z
N VAL A 1 -4.60 9.74 1.68
CA VAL A 1 -5.56 8.81 2.32
C VAL A 1 -4.84 7.49 2.47
N ASN A 2 -4.99 6.80 3.60
CA ASN A 2 -4.37 5.51 3.83
C ASN A 2 -5.46 4.44 3.84
N GLY A 3 -5.20 3.30 3.22
CA GLY A 3 -6.10 2.15 3.19
C GLY A 3 -5.34 0.86 3.47
N VAL A 4 -6.06 -0.20 3.77
CA VAL A 4 -5.52 -1.53 4.05
C VAL A 4 -6.11 -2.51 3.04
N VAL A 5 -5.26 -3.39 2.49
CA VAL A 5 -5.73 -4.45 1.59
C VAL A 5 -6.58 -5.44 2.39
N SER A 6 -7.85 -5.59 2.02
CA SER A 6 -8.78 -6.52 2.65
C SER A 6 -8.88 -7.84 1.90
N ASN A 7 -8.75 -7.80 0.56
CA ASN A 7 -8.72 -8.99 -0.27
C ASN A 7 -7.84 -8.79 -1.51
N ILE A 8 -7.28 -9.90 -2.01
CA ILE A 8 -6.62 -9.95 -3.32
C ILE A 8 -7.27 -11.10 -4.08
N SER A 9 -7.78 -10.81 -5.28
CA SER A 9 -8.36 -11.84 -6.16
C SER A 9 -7.32 -12.92 -6.49
N LEU A 10 -7.72 -14.19 -6.38
CA LEU A 10 -6.90 -15.31 -6.80
C LEU A 10 -6.81 -15.47 -8.32
N VAL A 11 -7.78 -14.88 -9.04
CA VAL A 11 -7.86 -14.94 -10.50
C VAL A 11 -7.51 -13.56 -11.06
N PRO A 12 -6.48 -13.46 -11.91
CA PRO A 12 -6.12 -12.20 -12.54
C PRO A 12 -7.16 -11.81 -13.60
N THR A 13 -7.29 -10.51 -13.83
CA THR A 13 -8.01 -9.95 -14.98
C THR A 13 -6.97 -9.38 -15.93
N ASP A 14 -6.84 -9.99 -17.11
CA ASP A 14 -5.75 -9.73 -18.06
C ASP A 14 -4.36 -9.90 -17.42
N GLU A 15 -3.56 -8.84 -17.35
CA GLU A 15 -2.20 -8.83 -16.76
C GLU A 15 -2.17 -8.36 -15.30
N TYR A 16 -3.33 -8.08 -14.69
CA TYR A 16 -3.42 -7.44 -13.37
C TYR A 16 -4.21 -8.28 -12.37
N TYR A 17 -3.83 -8.17 -11.10
CA TYR A 17 -4.65 -8.63 -9.97
C TYR A 17 -5.50 -7.48 -9.45
N THR A 18 -6.75 -7.79 -9.10
CA THR A 18 -7.62 -6.86 -8.40
C THR A 18 -7.45 -7.05 -6.90
N ALA A 19 -7.27 -5.96 -6.17
CA ALA A 19 -7.24 -5.95 -4.72
C ALA A 19 -8.33 -5.00 -4.19
N ASP A 20 -9.06 -5.47 -3.18
CA ASP A 20 -10.03 -4.66 -2.46
C ASP A 20 -9.31 -3.93 -1.32
N ILE A 21 -9.60 -2.63 -1.20
CA ILE A 21 -8.97 -1.73 -0.23
C ILE A 21 -10.03 -1.19 0.71
N ASP A 22 -9.84 -1.44 2.00
CA ASP A 22 -10.65 -0.84 3.06
C ASP A 22 -10.02 0.48 3.50
N PHE A 23 -10.86 1.52 3.59
CA PHE A 23 -10.47 2.83 4.13
C PHE A 23 -11.11 3.01 5.51
N PRO A 24 -10.49 2.53 6.60
CA PRO A 24 -11.10 2.55 7.94
C PRO A 24 -11.40 3.97 8.44
N GLU A 25 -10.58 4.93 8.05
CA GLU A 25 -10.76 6.36 8.35
C GLU A 25 -11.58 7.10 7.26
N GLY A 26 -12.16 6.35 6.31
CA GLY A 26 -12.81 6.89 5.13
C GLY A 26 -11.85 7.58 4.17
N LEU A 27 -12.41 8.30 3.20
CA LEU A 27 -11.64 9.07 2.23
C LEU A 27 -11.29 10.48 2.75
N ARG A 28 -10.70 10.54 3.96
CA ARG A 28 -10.33 11.80 4.58
C ARG A 28 -8.85 12.12 4.36
N THR A 29 -8.57 13.34 3.91
CA THR A 29 -7.19 13.84 3.78
C THR A 29 -6.57 14.07 5.16
N ASN A 30 -5.24 14.10 5.24
CA ASN A 30 -4.49 14.43 6.46
C ASN A 30 -4.74 15.87 6.96
N TYR A 31 -5.33 16.73 6.14
CA TYR A 31 -5.77 18.08 6.52
C TYR A 31 -7.26 18.15 6.90
N GLY A 32 -7.94 17.01 7.01
CA GLY A 32 -9.30 16.89 7.53
C GLY A 32 -10.42 17.10 6.51
N ILE A 33 -10.10 17.15 5.21
CA ILE A 33 -11.08 17.28 4.12
C ILE A 33 -11.57 15.89 3.69
N ASP A 34 -12.88 15.69 3.64
CA ASP A 34 -13.51 14.48 3.10
C ASP A 34 -13.59 14.53 1.57
N LEU A 35 -13.12 13.48 0.90
CA LEU A 35 -13.16 13.37 -0.56
C LEU A 35 -14.49 12.73 -1.00
N PRO A 36 -15.12 13.24 -2.06
CA PRO A 36 -16.33 12.64 -2.61
C PRO A 36 -16.00 11.28 -3.25
N VAL A 37 -16.83 10.28 -2.99
CA VAL A 37 -16.74 8.98 -3.65
C VAL A 37 -17.33 9.11 -5.06
N SER A 38 -16.50 8.91 -6.09
CA SER A 38 -16.97 8.80 -7.47
C SER A 38 -16.60 7.40 -8.02
N PRO A 39 -17.57 6.63 -8.58
CA PRO A 39 -17.36 5.25 -9.05
C PRO A 39 -16.23 5.05 -10.06
N GLU A 40 -15.81 6.11 -10.74
CA GLU A 40 -14.77 6.08 -11.79
C GLU A 40 -13.53 6.90 -11.42
N THR A 41 -13.29 7.11 -10.12
CA THR A 41 -12.12 7.87 -9.68
C THR A 41 -10.85 7.10 -10.00
N GLN A 42 -9.98 7.70 -10.81
CA GLN A 42 -8.63 7.20 -11.02
C GLN A 42 -7.69 7.81 -9.97
N ALA A 43 -6.85 6.97 -9.38
CA ALA A 43 -5.83 7.39 -8.43
C ALA A 43 -4.57 6.54 -8.61
N SER A 44 -3.42 7.14 -8.27
CA SER A 44 -2.17 6.40 -8.10
C SER A 44 -1.94 6.17 -6.62
N ALA A 45 -1.50 4.96 -6.27
CA ALA A 45 -1.20 4.58 -4.90
C ALA A 45 0.18 3.90 -4.85
N GLU A 46 0.83 3.99 -3.69
CA GLU A 46 2.05 3.25 -3.38
C GLU A 46 1.69 2.11 -2.43
N ILE A 47 2.18 0.91 -2.73
CA ILE A 47 1.97 -0.27 -1.88
C ILE A 47 3.10 -0.31 -0.86
N VAL A 48 2.73 -0.24 0.42
CA VAL A 48 3.66 -0.39 1.53
C VAL A 48 3.53 -1.81 2.07
N THR A 49 4.50 -2.68 1.77
CA THR A 49 4.51 -4.08 2.22
C THR A 49 5.13 -4.27 3.61
N GLU A 50 5.92 -3.31 4.09
CA GLU A 50 6.58 -3.34 5.39
C GLU A 50 6.55 -1.96 6.06
N GLU A 51 6.09 -1.89 7.31
CA GLU A 51 6.18 -0.68 8.13
C GLU A 51 7.59 -0.50 8.69
N LEU A 52 8.53 -0.11 7.83
CA LEU A 52 9.89 0.16 8.25
C LEU A 52 10.01 1.56 8.84
N ARG A 53 10.47 1.64 10.09
CA ARG A 53 10.89 2.91 10.68
C ARG A 53 12.03 3.49 9.85
N LEU A 54 12.09 4.82 9.76
CA LEU A 54 13.18 5.52 9.04
C LEU A 54 14.57 5.00 9.42
N ILE A 55 14.80 4.73 10.71
CA ILE A 55 16.08 4.20 11.19
C ILE A 55 16.38 2.80 10.65
N GLU A 56 15.36 1.95 10.47
CA GLU A 56 15.51 0.60 9.92
C GLU A 56 15.89 0.63 8.44
N ARG A 57 15.49 1.67 7.71
CA ARG A 57 15.90 1.89 6.30
C ARG A 57 17.43 2.00 6.16
N PHE A 58 18.12 2.61 7.13
CA PHE A 58 19.59 2.69 7.11
C PHE A 58 20.26 1.33 7.29
N PHE A 59 19.61 0.37 7.94
CA PHE A 59 20.15 -0.98 8.17
C PHE A 59 19.74 -2.00 7.11
N LEU A 60 18.86 -1.63 6.16
CA LEU A 60 18.47 -2.49 5.03
C LEU A 60 19.66 -3.00 4.20
N PRO A 61 20.68 -2.18 3.86
CA PRO A 61 21.82 -2.66 3.09
C PRO A 61 22.58 -3.79 3.80
N ILE A 62 22.72 -3.70 5.12
CA ILE A 62 23.41 -4.72 5.92
C ILE A 62 22.57 -6.00 5.98
N LYS A 63 21.26 -5.89 6.22
CA LYS A 63 20.34 -7.04 6.16
C LYS A 63 20.42 -7.76 4.83
N ARG A 64 20.54 -7.03 3.71
CA ARG A 64 20.64 -7.61 2.37
C ARG A 64 21.93 -8.41 2.19
N ILE A 65 23.07 -7.86 2.59
CA ILE A 65 24.37 -8.55 2.50
C ILE A 65 24.39 -9.84 3.34
N VAL A 66 23.81 -9.82 4.54
CA VAL A 66 23.73 -11.01 5.40
C VAL A 66 22.82 -12.08 4.81
N LYS A 67 21.75 -11.68 4.10
CA LYS A 67 20.77 -12.61 3.52
C LYS A 67 21.20 -13.17 2.15
N GLU A 68 22.00 -12.42 1.39
CA GLU A 68 22.57 -12.86 0.08
C GLU A 68 23.97 -13.49 0.23
N GLY A 69 24.65 -13.28 1.36
CA GLY A 69 25.99 -13.81 1.65
C GLY A 69 26.01 -15.22 2.28
N PHE A 70 24.85 -15.86 2.44
CA PHE A 70 24.67 -17.25 2.88
C PHE A 70 23.70 -17.97 1.94
#